data_AF-A0A9N9XCL5-F1
#
_entry.id   AF-A0A9N9XCL5-F1
#
_cell.length_a   1.000
_cell.length_b   1.000
_cell.length_c   1.000
_cell.angle_alpha   90.00
_cell.angle_beta   90.00
_cell.angle_gamma   90.00
#
_symmetry.space_group_name_H-M   'P 1'
#
loop_
_entity.id
_entity.type
_entity.pdbx_description
1 polymer ?
#
loop_
_entity_poly.entity_id
_entity_poly.type
_entity_poly.pdbx_seq_one_letter_code
_entity_poly.pdbx_strand_id
1 'polypeptide(L)'
;MNKLFKSYNLNLEIKVRLLGYYIFSILYYGFKSWILTEAMEQKLETFEMWIYKRILRISWTDKITNETVLRRMGKEREVMKRFSTTTTIYLKYQLIK
;
A
#
# COMPACT_ATOMS: atom_id res chain seq x y z
N MET A 1 9.01 -4.97 -13.46
CA MET A 1 8.48 -5.36 -12.11
C MET A 1 8.32 -6.86 -11.89
N ASN A 2 7.79 -7.66 -12.84
CA ASN A 2 7.46 -9.07 -12.57
C ASN A 2 8.65 -9.97 -12.16
N LYS A 3 9.88 -9.73 -12.64
CA LYS A 3 11.06 -10.51 -12.22
C LYS A 3 11.50 -10.22 -10.78
N LEU A 4 11.28 -8.98 -10.31
CA LEU A 4 11.75 -8.48 -9.02
C LEU A 4 10.90 -8.99 -7.85
N PHE A 5 9.58 -9.11 -8.05
CA PHE A 5 8.67 -9.66 -7.04
C PHE A 5 8.63 -11.20 -7.05
N LYS A 6 8.92 -11.84 -8.19
CA LYS A 6 8.92 -13.30 -8.33
C LYS A 6 10.21 -13.97 -7.86
N SER A 7 11.34 -13.27 -7.84
CA SER A 7 12.64 -13.85 -7.45
C SER A 7 12.60 -14.44 -6.04
N TYR A 8 13.22 -15.60 -5.83
CA TYR A 8 13.29 -16.26 -4.53
C TYR A 8 14.36 -15.62 -3.62
N ASN A 9 15.45 -15.14 -4.22
CA ASN A 9 16.66 -14.70 -3.52
C ASN A 9 16.55 -13.33 -2.83
N LEU A 10 15.44 -12.61 -3.00
CA LEU A 10 15.25 -11.29 -2.40
C LEU A 10 14.43 -11.40 -1.11
N ASN A 11 15.01 -10.89 -0.01
CA ASN A 11 14.35 -10.83 1.29
C ASN A 11 12.98 -10.14 1.17
N LEU A 12 11.99 -10.71 1.85
CA LEU A 12 10.62 -10.20 1.95
C LEU A 12 10.61 -8.71 2.32
N GLU A 13 11.44 -8.33 3.29
CA GLU A 13 11.53 -6.96 3.78
C GLU A 13 11.95 -5.98 2.68
N ILE A 14 12.95 -6.35 1.87
CA ILE A 14 13.45 -5.50 0.77
C ILE A 14 12.35 -5.31 -0.29
N LYS A 15 11.60 -6.36 -0.62
CA LYS A 15 10.49 -6.27 -1.58
C LYS A 15 9.39 -5.34 -1.08
N VAL A 16 9.07 -5.41 0.21
CA VAL A 16 8.05 -4.57 0.84
C VAL A 16 8.49 -3.11 0.88
N ARG A 17 9.74 -2.82 1.26
CA ARG A 17 10.28 -1.45 1.23
C ARG A 17 10.26 -0.86 -0.17
N LEU A 18 10.67 -1.65 -1.17
CA LEU A 18 10.66 -1.24 -2.57
C LEU A 18 9.24 -0.95 -3.07
N LEU A 19 8.28 -1.81 -2.73
CA LEU A 19 6.87 -1.58 -3.04
C LEU A 19 6.35 -0.32 -2.39
N GLY A 20 6.65 -0.11 -1.11
CA GLY A 20 6.31 1.14 -0.42
C GLY A 20 6.81 2.33 -1.24
N TYR A 21 8.09 2.37 -1.59
CA TYR A 21 8.66 3.48 -2.37
C TYR A 21 7.93 3.72 -3.71
N TYR A 22 7.72 2.67 -4.51
CA TYR A 22 7.04 2.81 -5.81
C TYR A 22 5.56 3.19 -5.67
N ILE A 23 4.84 2.52 -4.79
CA ILE A 23 3.41 2.76 -4.57
C ILE A 23 3.21 4.17 -4.03
N PHE A 24 3.96 4.58 -2.99
CA PHE A 24 3.83 5.92 -2.42
C PHE A 24 4.21 7.00 -3.41
N SER A 25 5.24 6.80 -4.26
CA SER A 25 5.60 7.75 -5.30
C SER A 25 4.45 7.98 -6.29
N ILE A 26 3.83 6.90 -6.77
CA ILE A 26 2.70 6.97 -7.73
C ILE A 26 1.47 7.61 -7.07
N LEU A 27 1.12 7.15 -5.86
CA LEU A 27 -0.04 7.64 -5.13
C LEU A 27 0.10 9.10 -4.73
N TYR A 28 1.29 9.55 -4.31
CA TYR A 28 1.53 10.95 -3.97
C TYR A 28 1.36 11.87 -5.20
N TYR A 29 1.79 11.42 -6.37
CA TYR A 29 1.56 12.15 -7.61
C TYR A 29 0.08 12.18 -8.01
N GLY A 30 -0.59 11.02 -7.99
CA GLY A 30 -2.00 10.90 -8.34
C GLY A 30 -2.92 11.68 -7.40
N PHE A 31 -2.63 11.69 -6.10
CA PHE A 31 -3.45 12.35 -5.09
C PHE A 31 -3.53 13.87 -5.27
N LYS A 32 -2.45 14.53 -5.73
CA LYS A 32 -2.51 15.97 -6.06
C LYS A 32 -3.51 16.29 -7.16
N SER A 33 -3.84 15.31 -7.99
CA SER A 33 -4.70 15.47 -9.16
C SER A 33 -6.07 14.79 -9.02
N TRP A 34 -6.28 13.99 -7.95
CA TRP A 34 -7.49 13.19 -7.76
C TRP A 34 -8.25 13.59 -6.50
N ILE A 35 -9.57 13.68 -6.62
CA ILE A 35 -10.45 13.80 -5.46
C ILE A 35 -10.49 12.43 -4.76
N LEU A 36 -9.99 12.37 -3.52
CA LEU A 36 -10.19 11.18 -2.68
C LEU A 36 -11.67 11.04 -2.38
N THR A 37 -12.27 10.02 -2.99
CA THR A 37 -13.63 9.56 -2.69
C THR A 37 -13.51 8.25 -1.94
N GLU A 38 -14.48 7.90 -1.08
CA GLU A 38 -14.50 6.60 -0.36
C GLU A 38 -14.30 5.40 -1.30
N ALA A 39 -14.84 5.46 -2.52
CA ALA A 39 -14.64 4.43 -3.54
C ALA A 39 -13.17 4.26 -3.97
N MET A 40 -12.39 5.34 -3.96
CA MET A 40 -10.95 5.31 -4.24
C MET A 40 -10.18 4.69 -3.07
N GLU A 41 -10.58 5.01 -1.83
CA GLU A 41 -9.97 4.45 -0.62
C GLU A 41 -10.14 2.93 -0.58
N GLN A 42 -11.35 2.43 -0.83
CA GLN A 42 -11.61 0.98 -0.89
C GLN A 42 -10.80 0.28 -2.00
N LYS A 43 -10.63 0.94 -3.16
CA LYS A 43 -9.78 0.42 -4.24
C LYS A 43 -8.31 0.35 -3.83
N LEU A 44 -7.82 1.36 -3.09
CA LEU A 44 -6.47 1.41 -2.58
C LEU A 44 -6.21 0.32 -1.54
N GLU A 45 -7.14 0.09 -0.62
CA GLU A 45 -7.04 -1.02 0.34
C GLU A 45 -7.03 -2.39 -0.37
N THR A 46 -7.91 -2.57 -1.35
CA THR A 46 -7.96 -3.81 -2.15
C THR A 46 -6.65 -4.03 -2.91
N PHE A 47 -6.07 -2.97 -3.47
CA PHE A 47 -4.79 -3.00 -4.16
C PHE A 47 -3.63 -3.35 -3.22
N GLU A 48 -3.57 -2.75 -2.03
CA GLU A 48 -2.58 -3.08 -1.00
C GLU A 48 -2.64 -4.57 -0.64
N MET A 49 -3.85 -5.11 -0.42
CA MET A 49 -4.04 -6.53 -0.11
C MET A 49 -3.65 -7.46 -1.25
N TRP A 50 -3.95 -7.07 -2.50
CA TRP A 50 -3.55 -7.84 -3.68
C TRP A 50 -2.03 -7.95 -3.79
N ILE A 51 -1.31 -6.87 -3.51
CA ILE A 51 0.15 -6.86 -3.51
C ILE A 51 0.70 -7.75 -2.41
N TYR A 52 0.20 -7.67 -1.18
CA TYR A 52 0.68 -8.53 -0.09
C TYR A 52 0.47 -10.01 -0.39
N LYS A 53 -0.69 -10.39 -0.95
CA LYS A 53 -0.94 -11.76 -1.41
C LYS A 53 0.07 -12.20 -2.47
N ARG A 54 0.42 -11.32 -3.41
CA ARG A 54 1.44 -11.60 -4.45
C ARG A 54 2.84 -11.77 -3.87
N ILE A 55 3.24 -10.96 -2.90
CA ILE A 55 4.55 -11.09 -2.24
C ILE A 55 4.61 -12.41 -1.46
N LEU A 56 3.56 -12.72 -0.68
CA LEU A 56 3.45 -13.95 0.10
C LEU A 56 3.20 -15.19 -0.76
N ARG A 57 3.04 -15.03 -2.09
CA ARG A 57 2.73 -16.10 -3.04
C ARG A 57 1.47 -16.89 -2.67
N ILE A 58 0.52 -16.24 -2.01
CA ILE A 58 -0.77 -16.83 -1.66
C ILE A 58 -1.57 -16.97 -2.95
N SER A 59 -2.04 -18.18 -3.24
CA SER A 59 -2.92 -18.38 -4.38
C SER A 59 -4.29 -17.78 -4.09
N TRP A 60 -4.97 -17.31 -5.13
CA TRP A 60 -6.35 -16.83 -5.00
C TRP A 60 -7.30 -17.96 -4.57
N THR A 61 -6.93 -19.22 -4.82
CA THR A 61 -7.66 -20.43 -4.38
C THR A 61 -7.61 -20.68 -2.88
N ASP A 62 -6.60 -20.14 -2.18
CA ASP A 62 -6.39 -20.43 -0.76
C ASP A 62 -7.41 -19.75 0.16
N LYS A 63 -8.31 -18.91 -0.39
CA LYS A 63 -9.41 -18.19 0.31
C LYS A 63 -8.98 -17.57 1.65
N ILE A 64 -7.74 -17.06 1.72
CA ILE A 64 -7.18 -16.48 2.94
C ILE A 64 -7.82 -15.11 3.22
N THR A 65 -8.21 -14.89 4.48
CA THR A 65 -8.75 -13.60 4.95
C THR A 65 -7.68 -12.51 4.93
N ASN A 66 -8.10 -11.26 4.68
CA ASN A 66 -7.16 -10.12 4.62
C ASN A 66 -6.42 -9.91 5.95
N GLU A 67 -7.06 -10.20 7.09
CA GLU A 67 -6.43 -10.17 8.42
C GLU A 67 -5.27 -11.17 8.54
N THR A 68 -5.45 -12.38 8.01
CA THR A 68 -4.39 -13.40 8.02
C THR A 68 -3.21 -12.98 7.16
N VAL A 69 -3.47 -12.29 6.04
CA VAL A 69 -2.43 -11.71 5.17
C VAL A 69 -1.62 -10.66 5.93
N LEU A 70 -2.30 -9.72 6.60
CA LEU A 70 -1.66 -8.68 7.42
C LEU A 70 -0.82 -9.27 8.55
N ARG A 71 -1.35 -10.30 9.25
CA ARG A 71 -0.62 -11.01 10.31
C ARG A 71 0.65 -11.68 9.79
N ARG A 72 0.59 -12.32 8.61
CA ARG A 72 1.77 -12.94 7.97
C ARG A 72 2.80 -11.90 7.51
N MET A 73 2.34 -10.71 7.12
CA MET A 73 3.22 -9.59 6.78
C MET A 73 3.83 -8.90 8.00
N GLY A 74 3.24 -9.07 9.19
CA GLY A 74 3.60 -8.31 10.39
C GLY A 74 3.37 -6.81 10.24
N LYS A 75 2.38 -6.42 9.41
CA LYS A 75 2.09 -5.02 9.07
C LYS A 75 0.61 -4.72 9.20
N GLU A 76 0.30 -3.45 9.44
CA GLU A 76 -1.05 -2.90 9.36
C GLU A 76 -1.28 -2.25 7.99
N ARG A 77 -2.51 -1.78 7.72
CA ARG A 77 -2.81 -0.98 6.53
C ARG A 77 -2.07 0.35 6.60
N GLU A 78 -1.07 0.53 5.74
CA GLU A 78 -0.14 1.67 5.80
C GLU A 78 -0.52 2.75 4.78
N VAL A 79 -1.10 2.36 3.65
CA VAL A 79 -1.41 3.26 2.53
C VAL A 79 -2.27 4.43 3.02
N MET A 80 -3.50 4.16 3.50
CA MET A 80 -4.42 5.22 3.91
C MET A 80 -3.95 6.02 5.13
N LYS A 81 -3.38 5.36 6.16
CA LYS A 81 -2.87 6.03 7.37
C LYS A 81 -1.81 7.10 7.05
N ARG A 82 -0.96 6.83 6.05
CA ARG A 82 0.11 7.75 5.65
C ARG A 82 -0.44 8.96 4.88
N PHE A 83 -1.48 8.78 4.08
CA PHE A 83 -2.11 9.86 3.30
C PHE A 83 -3.00 10.78 4.15
N SER A 84 -3.76 10.24 5.10
CA SER A 84 -4.57 11.07 6.01
C SER A 84 -3.69 11.97 6.87
N THR A 85 -2.61 11.43 7.43
CA THR A 85 -1.62 12.20 8.22
C THR A 85 -1.00 13.33 7.39
N THR A 86 -0.63 13.03 6.14
CA THR A 86 -0.04 14.01 5.23
C THR A 86 -1.03 15.13 4.90
N THR A 87 -2.28 14.80 4.55
CA THR A 87 -3.32 15.80 4.27
C THR A 87 -3.55 16.73 5.47
N THR A 88 -3.66 16.17 6.67
CA THR A 88 -3.80 16.94 7.92
C THR A 88 -2.62 17.87 8.17
N ILE A 89 -1.39 17.41 7.93
CA ILE A 89 -0.18 18.22 8.05
C ILE A 89 -0.22 19.38 7.03
N TYR A 90 -0.51 19.10 5.76
CA TYR A 90 -0.52 20.13 4.71
C TYR A 90 -1.59 21.20 4.94
N LEU A 91 -2.81 20.80 5.31
CA LEU A 91 -3.88 21.74 5.67
C LEU A 91 -3.50 22.58 6.89
N LYS A 92 -2.85 21.97 7.91
CA LYS A 92 -2.34 22.69 9.08
C LYS A 92 -1.25 23.69 8.72
N TYR A 93 -0.30 23.33 7.84
CA TYR A 93 0.73 24.25 7.35
C TYR A 93 0.16 25.43 6.56
N GLN A 94 -0.93 25.22 5.82
CA GLN A 94 -1.58 26.26 5.01
C GLN A 94 -2.44 27.23 5.84
N LEU A 95 -2.91 26.81 7.02
CA LEU A 95 -3.66 27.65 7.97
C LEU A 95 -2.77 28.47 8.92
N ILE A 96 -1.49 28.13 9.04
CA ILE A 96 -0.50 28.82 9.90
C ILE A 96 0.27 29.91 9.13
N LYS A 97 0.11 29.97 7.80
CA LYS A 97 0.59 31.06 6.95
C LYS A 97 -0.52 32.07 6.72
#